data_AF-A0A1C0YC78-F1
#
_entry.id   AF-A0A1C0YC78-F1
#
_cell.length_a   1.000
_cell.length_b   1.000
_cell.length_c   1.000
_cell.angle_alpha   90.00
_cell.angle_beta   90.00
_cell.angle_gamma   90.00
#
_symmetry.space_group_name_H-M   'P 1'
#
loop_
_entity.id
_entity.type
_entity.pdbx_description
1 polymer ?
#
loop_
_entity_poly.entity_id
_entity_poly.type
_entity_poly.pdbx_seq_one_letter_code
_entity_poly.pdbx_strand_id
1 'polypeptide(L)'
;MQLDFEADICWVLDEQPEIRRSKEELANLLADGFFEFGSSGKVLYKGETSQTIELGEVHMRLSDFDIHPLSDDIILTTYKIYNECTEQFSLRSSIWKCVDGNWKMHFHQGTNIM
;
A
#
# COMPACT_ATOMS: atom_id res chain seq x y z
N MET A 1 -19.34 1.11 2.61
CA MET A 1 -18.30 1.05 3.66
C MET A 1 -17.29 -0.07 3.43
N GLN A 2 -17.68 -1.36 3.43
CA GLN A 2 -16.73 -2.46 3.17
C GLN A 2 -16.38 -2.61 1.68
N LEU A 3 -17.35 -2.41 0.77
CA LEU A 3 -17.13 -2.40 -0.67
C LEU A 3 -16.26 -1.22 -1.14
N ASP A 4 -16.42 -0.04 -0.50
CA ASP A 4 -15.60 1.15 -0.82
C ASP A 4 -14.16 0.95 -0.34
N PHE A 5 -13.96 0.28 0.81
CA PHE A 5 -12.64 -0.07 1.32
C PHE A 5 -11.91 -1.08 0.43
N GLU A 6 -12.57 -2.16 0.01
CA GLU A 6 -11.98 -3.14 -0.92
C GLU A 6 -11.60 -2.48 -2.25
N ALA A 7 -12.42 -1.54 -2.76
CA ALA A 7 -12.07 -0.75 -3.93
C ALA A 7 -10.85 0.15 -3.66
N ASP A 8 -10.80 0.91 -2.57
CA ASP A 8 -9.67 1.79 -2.23
C ASP A 8 -8.36 1.02 -2.01
N ILE A 9 -8.44 -0.17 -1.38
CA ILE A 9 -7.31 -1.08 -1.25
C ILE A 9 -6.91 -1.62 -2.61
N CYS A 10 -7.83 -2.20 -3.38
CA CYS A 10 -7.52 -2.71 -4.71
C CYS A 10 -6.96 -1.58 -5.58
N TRP A 11 -7.36 -0.33 -5.41
CA TRP A 11 -6.77 0.83 -6.09
C TRP A 11 -5.30 1.09 -5.69
N VAL A 12 -4.91 0.85 -4.43
CA VAL A 12 -3.51 0.99 -3.99
C VAL A 12 -2.69 -0.28 -4.24
N LEU A 13 -3.34 -1.43 -4.29
CA LEU A 13 -2.72 -2.76 -4.35
C LEU A 13 -2.71 -3.36 -5.76
N ASP A 14 -3.63 -2.97 -6.65
CA ASP A 14 -3.52 -3.23 -8.09
C ASP A 14 -2.38 -2.37 -8.62
N GLU A 15 -1.24 -3.01 -8.75
CA GLU A 15 -0.47 -3.30 -9.96
C GLU A 15 -0.89 -2.68 -11.32
N GLN A 16 -1.59 -1.55 -11.33
CA GLN A 16 -1.79 -0.69 -12.49
C GLN A 16 -0.74 0.41 -12.40
N PRO A 17 0.33 0.38 -13.22
CA PRO A 17 1.33 1.44 -13.28
C PRO A 17 0.69 2.82 -13.44
N GLU A 18 -0.47 2.89 -14.09
CA GLU A 18 -1.27 4.08 -14.36
C GLU A 18 -1.74 4.81 -13.09
N ILE A 19 -2.03 4.10 -12.00
CA ILE A 19 -2.52 4.71 -10.75
C ILE A 19 -1.34 5.26 -9.93
N ARG A 20 -0.19 4.55 -9.93
CA ARG A 20 1.09 5.12 -9.46
C ARG A 20 1.52 6.35 -10.26
N ARG A 21 1.00 6.57 -11.48
CA ARG A 21 1.33 7.76 -12.28
C ARG A 21 0.64 9.02 -11.78
N SER A 22 -0.46 8.94 -11.03
CA SER A 22 -1.08 10.13 -10.41
C SER A 22 -0.58 10.34 -8.98
N LYS A 23 0.50 11.13 -8.85
CA LYS A 23 1.04 11.56 -7.55
C LYS A 23 -0.04 12.21 -6.66
N GLU A 24 -1.02 12.86 -7.29
CA GLU A 24 -2.12 13.55 -6.60
C GLU A 24 -3.11 12.56 -5.98
N GLU A 25 -3.49 11.50 -6.71
CA GLU A 25 -4.37 10.45 -6.19
C GLU A 25 -3.70 9.67 -5.05
N LEU A 26 -2.43 9.31 -5.21
CA LEU A 26 -1.68 8.68 -4.13
C LEU A 26 -1.59 9.59 -2.90
N ALA A 27 -1.29 10.88 -3.07
CA ALA A 27 -1.25 11.83 -1.96
C ALA A 27 -2.60 11.96 -1.23
N ASN A 28 -3.71 11.78 -1.95
CA ASN A 28 -5.04 11.73 -1.38
C ASN A 28 -5.31 10.45 -0.59
N LEU A 29 -4.66 9.32 -0.91
CA LEU A 29 -4.86 8.07 -0.17
C LEU A 29 -3.98 7.97 1.08
N LEU A 30 -2.92 8.77 1.18
CA LEU A 30 -2.02 8.79 2.33
C LEU A 30 -2.49 9.79 3.39
N ALA A 31 -2.55 9.35 4.65
CA ALA A 31 -2.74 10.26 5.79
C ALA A 31 -1.56 11.22 5.94
N ASP A 32 -1.77 12.39 6.53
CA ASP A 32 -0.68 13.38 6.69
C ASP A 32 0.49 12.86 7.55
N GLY A 33 0.19 11.98 8.51
CA GLY A 33 1.18 11.29 9.32
C GLY A 33 1.69 9.96 8.73
N PHE A 34 1.48 9.70 7.44
CA PHE A 34 1.90 8.45 6.81
C PHE A 34 3.42 8.24 6.86
N PHE A 35 3.81 7.00 7.15
CA PHE A 35 5.17 6.53 7.04
C PHE A 35 5.23 5.07 6.56
N GLU A 36 6.35 4.70 5.94
CA GLU A 36 6.61 3.37 5.40
C GLU A 36 7.93 2.81 5.91
N PHE A 37 7.95 1.51 6.23
CA PHE A 37 9.18 0.73 6.34
C PHE A 37 9.45 -0.01 5.04
N GLY A 38 10.43 0.48 4.28
CA GLY A 38 10.85 -0.15 3.03
C GLY A 38 11.65 -1.42 3.28
N SER A 39 11.74 -2.28 2.26
CA SER A 39 12.51 -3.54 2.33
C SER A 39 14.01 -3.36 2.64
N SER A 40 14.54 -2.14 2.45
CA SER A 40 15.90 -1.76 2.84
C SER A 40 16.08 -1.45 4.33
N GLY A 41 14.99 -1.45 5.12
CA GLY A 41 14.98 -1.01 6.52
C GLY A 41 14.95 0.51 6.71
N LYS A 42 14.87 1.29 5.62
CA LYS A 42 14.67 2.75 5.70
C LYS A 42 13.21 3.09 6.00
N VAL A 43 13.03 4.16 6.76
CA VAL A 43 11.72 4.77 7.00
C VAL A 43 11.51 5.90 5.99
N LEU A 44 10.36 5.90 5.32
CA LEU A 44 9.96 6.93 4.35
C LEU A 44 8.71 7.63 4.88
N TYR A 45 8.62 8.95 4.73
CA TYR A 45 7.44 9.73 5.12
C TYR A 45 6.72 10.32 3.89
N LYS A 46 5.44 10.70 4.01
CA LYS A 46 4.61 11.24 2.90
C LYS A 46 5.29 12.34 2.05
N GLY A 47 6.12 13.20 2.64
CA GLY A 47 6.86 14.25 1.91
C GLY A 47 8.12 13.75 1.20
N GLU A 48 8.67 12.62 1.62
CA GLU A 48 9.92 12.02 1.11
C GLU A 48 9.65 10.97 0.02
N THR A 49 8.42 10.45 -0.07
CA THR A 49 7.92 9.59 -1.16
C THR A 49 7.93 10.24 -2.55
N SER A 50 8.50 11.44 -2.68
CA SER A 50 8.77 12.12 -3.96
C SER A 50 9.81 11.41 -4.83
N GLN A 51 10.52 10.40 -4.33
CA GLN A 51 11.35 9.55 -5.17
C GLN A 51 10.45 8.73 -6.09
N THR A 52 10.38 9.19 -7.34
CA THR A 52 9.96 8.45 -8.52
C THR A 52 10.33 6.98 -8.35
N ILE A 53 9.34 6.14 -8.04
CA ILE A 53 9.47 4.71 -8.27
C ILE A 53 9.81 4.61 -9.76
N GLU A 54 11.00 4.13 -10.11
CA GLU A 54 11.35 3.88 -11.50
C GLU A 54 10.36 2.83 -12.04
N LEU A 55 9.37 3.31 -12.79
CA LEU A 55 8.32 2.50 -13.39
C LEU A 55 8.88 1.82 -14.64
N GLY A 56 9.70 0.79 -14.43
CA GLY A 56 9.73 -0.33 -15.38
C GLY A 56 8.35 -1.00 -15.41
N GLU A 57 8.08 -1.86 -16.39
CA GLU A 57 6.90 -2.72 -16.35
C GLU A 57 6.96 -3.58 -15.08
N VAL A 58 6.22 -3.17 -14.05
CA VAL A 58 6.21 -3.86 -12.76
C VAL A 58 5.17 -4.98 -12.85
N HIS A 59 5.62 -6.16 -13.25
CA HIS A 59 4.82 -7.37 -13.14
C HIS A 59 4.91 -7.88 -11.70
N MET A 60 3.87 -7.61 -10.93
CA MET A 60 3.70 -8.20 -9.61
C MET A 60 2.52 -9.18 -9.66
N ARG A 61 2.32 -9.98 -8.62
CA ARG A 61 1.08 -10.72 -8.39
C ARG A 61 0.72 -10.68 -6.91
N LEU A 62 -0.49 -10.25 -6.60
CA LEU A 62 -1.05 -10.25 -5.25
C LEU A 62 -1.71 -11.58 -4.90
N SER A 63 -1.49 -12.04 -3.67
CA SER A 63 -2.06 -13.27 -3.10
C SER A 63 -2.22 -13.15 -1.59
N ASP A 64 -2.94 -14.10 -0.98
CA ASP A 64 -3.09 -14.22 0.47
C ASP A 64 -3.57 -12.91 1.15
N PHE A 65 -4.52 -12.22 0.52
CA PHE A 65 -5.08 -10.98 1.04
C PHE A 65 -6.01 -11.25 2.21
N ASP A 66 -5.80 -10.54 3.32
CA ASP A 66 -6.62 -10.62 4.51
C ASP A 66 -6.85 -9.23 5.13
N ILE A 67 -8.00 -9.08 5.80
CA ILE A 67 -8.41 -7.86 6.50
C ILE A 67 -8.62 -8.22 7.98
N HIS A 68 -7.92 -7.48 8.84
CA HIS A 68 -8.03 -7.60 10.29
C HIS A 68 -8.59 -6.29 10.88
N PRO A 69 -9.87 -6.26 11.27
CA PRO A 69 -10.42 -5.10 11.95
C PRO A 69 -9.75 -4.84 13.30
N LEU A 70 -9.38 -3.58 13.55
CA LEU A 70 -8.78 -3.13 14.81
C LEU A 70 -9.76 -2.25 15.61
N SER A 71 -10.63 -1.51 14.92
CA SER A 71 -11.78 -0.78 15.46
C SER A 71 -12.85 -0.63 14.36
N ASP A 72 -13.94 0.07 14.65
CA ASP A 72 -14.99 0.38 13.67
C ASP A 72 -14.46 1.20 12.47
N ASP A 73 -13.41 1.99 12.71
CA ASP A 73 -12.81 2.93 11.75
C ASP A 73 -11.35 2.62 11.41
N ILE A 74 -10.75 1.55 11.96
CA ILE A 74 -9.34 1.19 11.74
C ILE A 74 -9.22 -0.28 11.40
N ILE A 75 -8.46 -0.56 10.35
CA ILE A 75 -8.23 -1.91 9.85
C ILE A 75 -6.78 -2.10 9.43
N LEU A 76 -6.29 -3.31 9.64
CA LEU A 76 -5.00 -3.79 9.16
C LEU A 76 -5.27 -4.69 7.95
N THR A 77 -4.56 -4.47 6.86
CA THR A 77 -4.52 -5.43 5.75
C THR A 77 -3.19 -6.14 5.74
N THR A 78 -3.22 -7.42 5.38
CA THR A 78 -2.01 -8.19 5.09
C THR A 78 -2.16 -8.89 3.75
N TYR A 79 -1.07 -9.01 3.01
CA TYR A 79 -1.07 -9.67 1.70
C TYR A 79 0.35 -10.02 1.30
N LYS A 80 0.46 -10.87 0.27
CA LYS A 80 1.72 -11.30 -0.30
C LYS A 80 1.84 -10.83 -1.74
N ILE A 81 2.98 -10.26 -2.07
CA ILE A 81 3.33 -9.83 -3.43
C ILE A 81 4.43 -10.73 -3.96
N TYR A 82 4.23 -11.31 -5.14
CA TYR A 82 5.30 -11.87 -5.96
C TYR A 82 5.74 -10.82 -6.97
N ASN A 83 7.04 -10.52 -7.07
CA ASN A 83 7.60 -9.67 -8.11
C ASN A 83 8.18 -10.56 -9.21
N GLU A 84 7.62 -10.54 -10.41
CA GLU A 84 8.05 -11.40 -11.51
C GLU A 84 9.40 -10.97 -12.08
N CYS A 85 9.76 -9.68 -11.99
CA CYS A 85 11.05 -9.18 -12.47
C CYS A 85 12.21 -9.62 -11.57
N THR A 86 11.98 -9.71 -10.26
CA THR A 86 13.01 -10.13 -9.29
C THR A 86 12.86 -11.57 -8.82
N GLU A 87 11.78 -12.26 -9.22
CA GLU A 87 11.37 -13.59 -8.76
C GLU A 87 11.31 -13.73 -7.23
N GLN A 88 10.98 -12.64 -6.53
CA GLN A 88 10.97 -12.59 -5.07
C GLN A 88 9.57 -12.37 -4.52
N PHE A 89 9.32 -12.97 -3.37
CA PHE A 89 8.12 -12.68 -2.59
C PHE A 89 8.39 -11.62 -1.53
N SER A 90 7.37 -10.83 -1.24
CA SER A 90 7.32 -9.94 -0.08
C SER A 90 6.01 -10.08 0.66
N LEU A 91 6.06 -10.05 1.99
CA LEU A 91 4.90 -9.84 2.83
C LEU A 91 4.66 -8.34 2.96
N ARG A 92 3.39 -7.95 2.94
CA ARG A 92 2.95 -6.57 3.01
C ARG A 92 1.93 -6.42 4.12
N SER A 93 2.01 -5.30 4.81
CA SER A 93 1.04 -4.91 5.81
C SER A 93 0.77 -3.41 5.73
N SER A 94 -0.48 -2.99 5.85
CA SER A 94 -0.82 -1.58 5.97
C SER A 94 -1.96 -1.33 6.95
N ILE A 95 -1.90 -0.19 7.64
CA ILE A 95 -2.96 0.25 8.54
C ILE A 95 -3.71 1.39 7.87
N TRP A 96 -5.04 1.25 7.86
CA TRP A 96 -5.97 2.18 7.26
C TRP A 96 -6.92 2.71 8.31
N LYS A 97 -7.26 3.99 8.20
CA LYS A 97 -8.26 4.64 9.03
C LYS A 97 -9.29 5.34 8.16
N CYS A 98 -10.56 5.19 8.49
CA CYS A 98 -11.65 5.92 7.88
C CYS A 98 -11.82 7.27 8.59
N VAL A 99 -11.66 8.36 7.86
CA VAL A 99 -11.84 9.73 8.36
C VAL A 99 -12.87 10.42 7.45
N ASP A 100 -13.99 10.84 8.04
CA ASP A 100 -15.10 11.47 7.32
C ASP A 100 -15.58 10.65 6.11
N GLY A 101 -15.62 9.32 6.24
CA GLY A 101 -16.03 8.40 5.19
C GLY A 101 -14.96 8.06 4.16
N ASN A 102 -13.73 8.56 4.32
CA ASN A 102 -12.62 8.31 3.39
C ASN A 102 -11.54 7.48 4.07
N TRP A 103 -11.14 6.37 3.45
CA TRP A 103 -10.01 5.58 3.93
C TRP A 103 -8.68 6.28 3.61
N LYS A 104 -7.83 6.37 4.62
CA LYS A 104 -6.46 6.90 4.49
C LYS A 104 -5.48 5.88 5.05
N MET A 105 -4.41 5.62 4.32
CA MET A 105 -3.33 4.78 4.79
C MET A 105 -2.45 5.58 5.76
N HIS A 106 -2.26 5.05 6.97
CA HIS A 106 -1.40 5.64 7.99
C HIS A 106 -0.02 4.98 8.08
N PHE A 107 0.09 3.73 7.64
CA PHE A 107 1.32 2.96 7.73
C PHE A 107 1.40 1.93 6.61
N HIS A 108 2.61 1.72 6.09
CA HIS A 108 2.92 0.60 5.21
C HIS A 108 4.25 -0.07 5.60
N GLN A 109 4.34 -1.38 5.43
CA GLN A 109 5.59 -2.10 5.51
C GLN A 109 5.66 -3.19 4.44
N GLY A 110 6.84 -3.32 3.83
CA GLY A 110 7.19 -4.46 3.00
C GLY A 110 8.39 -5.23 3.56
N THR A 111 8.24 -6.53 3.72
CA THR A 111 9.30 -7.43 4.18
C THR A 111 9.54 -8.50 3.13
N ASN A 112 10.76 -8.56 2.59
CA ASN A 112 11.12 -9.60 1.63
C ASN A 112 11.16 -10.97 2.31
N ILE A 113 10.67 -11.99 1.61
CA ILE A 113 10.79 -13.38 2.02
C ILE A 113 12.12 -13.89 1.46
N MET A 114 13.02 -14.30 2.35
CA MET A 114 14.31 -14.94 2.01
C MET A 114 14.16 -16.45 1.91
#